data_AF-A0AAN9AAK1-F1
#
_entry.id   AF-A0AAN9AAK1-F1
#
_cell.length_a   1.000
_cell.length_b   1.000
_cell.length_c   1.000
_cell.angle_alpha   90.00
_cell.angle_beta   90.00
_cell.angle_gamma   90.00
#
_symmetry.space_group_name_H-M   'P 1'
#
loop_
_entity.id
_entity.type
_entity.pdbx_description
1 polymer ?
#
loop_
_entity_poly.entity_id
_entity_poly.type
_entity_poly.pdbx_seq_one_letter_code
_entity_poly.pdbx_strand_id
1 'polypeptide(L)'
;IHLLTFTRVEEHFYQRLHTECSYDAQQKLKAFPDPKTKLSHLDRQTLSSLLQPLLKLRQACNHPQVVKGQFLSVHKKTMTMEMLLENLIKKTKLEAEEAHRLLVSSMNGLAGIHIINEEWKEAVDTYREVLRSVQNHSNIKTDSLQKLHTIHNLAEILESNHRGIEPTLRDDTLREEAAAIRQKYLQQYPEKVAACEKECTSNTAAVFALEENYISNIEWWLSALESFDNEFVAEVRDELLSPYSRFEEHKCILYPIETKLHLQRVLNNEMKKMRQQRDDMIKGIQNLVKLETSALVDGAIDCHLRPMENEPPQCLICATHEFFEDYEETLFSMKELKHSRTTDVSKETEDIKEKAQIVLFTRKGNWGQSETERILRYLQTKCLGKVDEEIYKDSQTHLQILDAMKKEFKNYRILWRSVFDSVSALDEVNMATLRLRLRFLDEILPQQKKKKKSNEAELEKQMDVIRYIVEPAELPHHQLKLKSDKVVAENDLRVKLGQLLYLQNLAKTDFGKDGGKNPEPCPICQGELGEKWAVLLCAHSYCMDCMRSLSNRGFNGLDRSIVKCPICRQPTQTKEICYVDTKAREMEEEVKVSSFWKKKR
;
A
#
# COMPACT_ATOMS: atom_id res chain seq x y z
N ILE A 1 32.16 -20.27 -25.93
CA ILE A 1 31.59 -19.23 -25.03
C ILE A 1 30.47 -18.58 -25.83
N HIS A 2 29.22 -18.90 -25.53
CA HIS A 2 28.06 -18.33 -26.23
C HIS A 2 27.80 -16.94 -25.66
N LEU A 3 27.83 -15.91 -26.50
CA LEU A 3 27.45 -14.54 -26.13
C LEU A 3 25.94 -14.42 -26.32
N LEU A 4 25.19 -14.26 -25.23
CA LEU A 4 23.78 -13.90 -25.29
C LEU A 4 23.67 -12.48 -25.84
N THR A 5 22.97 -12.31 -26.96
CA THR A 5 22.62 -11.00 -27.51
C THR A 5 21.20 -10.66 -27.07
N PHE A 6 21.08 -9.70 -26.15
CA PHE A 6 19.77 -9.25 -25.65
C PHE A 6 19.18 -8.16 -26.55
N THR A 7 17.85 -8.13 -26.67
CA THR A 7 17.16 -6.93 -27.14
C THR A 7 17.45 -5.76 -26.19
N ARG A 8 17.36 -4.50 -26.63
CA ARG A 8 17.68 -3.36 -25.74
C ARG A 8 16.77 -3.25 -24.52
N VAL A 9 15.53 -3.70 -24.65
CA VAL A 9 14.58 -3.79 -23.54
C VAL A 9 15.04 -4.86 -22.55
N GLU A 10 15.45 -6.03 -23.03
CA GLU A 10 16.03 -7.09 -22.18
C GLU A 10 17.36 -6.66 -21.55
N GLU A 11 18.25 -6.03 -22.30
CA GLU A 11 19.54 -5.55 -21.80
C GLU A 11 19.32 -4.54 -20.66
N HIS A 12 18.44 -3.55 -20.87
CA HIS A 12 18.08 -2.59 -19.83
C HIS A 12 17.42 -3.29 -18.62
N PHE A 13 16.53 -4.26 -18.85
CA PHE A 13 15.90 -5.05 -17.81
C PHE A 13 16.93 -5.84 -16.97
N TYR A 14 17.83 -6.58 -17.63
CA TYR A 14 18.85 -7.40 -16.97
C TYR A 14 19.91 -6.56 -16.27
N GLN A 15 20.38 -5.46 -16.87
CA GLN A 15 21.34 -4.55 -16.23
C GLN A 15 20.75 -3.93 -14.96
N ARG A 16 19.49 -3.51 -15.03
CA ARG A 16 18.79 -2.95 -13.89
C ARG A 16 18.58 -3.99 -12.80
N LEU A 17 18.11 -5.18 -13.15
CA LEU A 17 17.92 -6.29 -12.21
C LEU A 17 19.25 -6.71 -11.56
N HIS A 18 20.32 -6.78 -12.34
CA HIS A 18 21.66 -7.06 -11.84
C HIS A 18 22.11 -6.00 -10.82
N THR A 19 21.89 -4.72 -11.10
CA THR A 19 22.26 -3.63 -10.20
C THR A 19 21.49 -3.70 -8.89
N GLU A 20 20.16 -3.89 -8.95
CA GLU A 20 19.29 -4.06 -7.78
C GLU A 20 19.73 -5.27 -6.94
N CYS A 21 19.85 -6.45 -7.55
CA CYS A 21 20.22 -7.68 -6.84
C CYS A 21 21.66 -7.67 -6.29
N SER A 22 22.59 -7.03 -7.00
CA SER A 22 23.98 -6.87 -6.56
C SER A 22 24.07 -5.95 -5.35
N TYR A 23 23.32 -4.84 -5.34
CA TYR A 23 23.24 -3.95 -4.19
C TYR A 23 22.68 -4.67 -2.96
N ASP A 24 21.54 -5.36 -3.10
CA ASP A 24 20.92 -6.12 -2.01
C ASP A 24 21.84 -7.23 -1.49
N ALA A 25 22.49 -7.97 -2.39
CA ALA A 25 23.46 -9.00 -2.01
C ALA A 25 24.66 -8.40 -1.28
N GLN A 26 25.19 -7.27 -1.74
CA GLN A 26 26.30 -6.58 -1.07
C GLN A 26 25.91 -6.08 0.33
N GLN A 27 24.69 -5.57 0.51
CA GLN A 27 24.22 -5.15 1.83
C GLN A 27 24.12 -6.34 2.80
N LYS A 28 23.55 -7.48 2.37
CA LYS A 28 23.49 -8.68 3.21
C LYS A 28 24.88 -9.27 3.50
N LEU A 29 25.82 -9.17 2.55
CA LEU A 29 27.21 -9.59 2.75
C LEU A 29 27.98 -8.67 3.70
N LYS A 30 27.76 -7.35 3.65
CA LYS A 30 28.39 -6.39 4.58
C LYS A 30 27.95 -6.61 6.04
N ALA A 31 26.71 -7.03 6.23
CA ALA A 31 26.19 -7.38 7.55
C ALA A 31 26.73 -8.73 8.08
N PHE A 32 27.47 -9.49 7.27
CA PHE A 32 27.99 -10.80 7.66
C PHE A 32 29.31 -10.66 8.44
N PRO A 33 29.46 -11.27 9.64
CA PRO A 33 30.58 -10.99 10.54
C PRO A 33 31.97 -11.43 10.03
N ASP A 34 32.04 -12.55 9.29
CA ASP A 34 33.32 -13.10 8.81
C ASP A 34 33.33 -13.39 7.31
N PRO A 35 34.03 -12.56 6.50
CA PRO A 35 34.12 -12.75 5.05
C PRO A 35 34.97 -13.97 4.63
N LYS A 36 35.66 -14.66 5.55
CA LYS A 36 36.48 -15.85 5.24
C LYS A 36 35.74 -17.17 5.43
N THR A 37 34.54 -17.16 5.99
CA THR A 37 33.74 -18.36 6.17
C THR A 37 33.28 -18.92 4.82
N LYS A 38 33.57 -20.20 4.57
CA LYS A 38 33.14 -20.90 3.35
C LYS A 38 31.63 -21.14 3.37
N LEU A 39 30.96 -20.97 2.22
CA LEU A 39 29.51 -21.19 2.06
C LEU A 39 29.04 -22.57 2.55
N SER A 40 29.89 -23.60 2.45
CA SER A 40 29.58 -24.97 2.89
C SER A 40 29.50 -25.14 4.42
N HIS A 41 29.98 -24.16 5.19
CA HIS A 41 29.96 -24.18 6.65
C HIS A 41 28.82 -23.33 7.24
N LEU A 42 28.01 -22.70 6.37
CA LEU A 42 26.85 -21.93 6.78
C LEU A 42 25.65 -22.86 6.98
N ASP A 43 24.84 -22.57 7.98
CA ASP A 43 23.55 -23.23 8.16
C ASP A 43 22.60 -22.87 7.01
N ARG A 44 21.63 -23.74 6.77
CA ARG A 44 20.71 -23.63 5.64
C ARG A 44 19.88 -22.33 5.65
N GLN A 45 19.56 -21.79 6.83
CA GLN A 45 18.74 -20.58 6.94
C GLN A 45 19.56 -19.35 6.57
N THR A 46 20.78 -19.22 7.10
CA THR A 46 21.70 -18.13 6.76
C THR A 46 22.10 -18.18 5.29
N LEU A 47 22.40 -19.37 4.75
CA LEU A 47 22.70 -19.55 3.33
C LEU A 47 21.51 -19.16 2.45
N SER A 48 20.29 -19.55 2.83
CA SER A 48 19.08 -19.16 2.11
C SER A 48 18.86 -17.66 2.15
N SER A 49 19.11 -16.99 3.28
CA SER A 49 18.99 -15.53 3.43
C SER A 49 20.00 -14.77 2.57
N LEU A 50 21.27 -15.24 2.54
CA LEU A 50 22.34 -14.64 1.73
C LEU A 50 22.12 -14.80 0.23
N LEU A 51 21.57 -15.93 -0.21
CA LEU A 51 21.33 -16.23 -1.62
C LEU A 51 19.97 -15.71 -2.13
N GLN A 52 19.05 -15.35 -1.24
CA GLN A 52 17.71 -14.87 -1.60
C GLN A 52 17.74 -13.67 -2.56
N PRO A 53 18.61 -12.65 -2.40
CA PRO A 53 18.69 -11.53 -3.34
C PRO A 53 19.05 -11.96 -4.78
N LEU A 54 19.85 -13.01 -4.94
CA LEU A 54 20.29 -13.54 -6.23
C LEU A 54 19.24 -14.42 -6.92
N LEU A 55 18.17 -14.80 -6.21
CA LEU A 55 17.10 -15.65 -6.76
C LEU A 55 16.43 -14.99 -7.96
N LYS A 56 16.22 -13.67 -7.91
CA LYS A 56 15.60 -12.91 -9.01
C LYS A 56 16.48 -12.92 -10.26
N LEU A 57 17.79 -12.72 -10.10
CA LEU A 57 18.78 -12.84 -11.18
C LEU A 57 18.74 -14.24 -11.81
N ARG A 58 18.77 -15.29 -10.98
CA ARG A 58 18.68 -16.68 -11.46
C ARG A 58 17.38 -16.97 -12.21
N GLN A 59 16.27 -16.45 -11.70
CA GLN A 59 14.97 -16.57 -12.35
C GLN A 59 14.96 -15.87 -13.71
N ALA A 60 15.53 -14.67 -13.79
CA ALA A 60 15.66 -13.91 -15.02
C ALA A 60 16.54 -14.63 -16.06
N CYS A 61 17.65 -15.24 -15.64
CA CYS A 61 18.52 -16.02 -16.51
C CYS A 61 17.83 -17.24 -17.13
N ASN A 62 16.77 -17.76 -16.51
CA ASN A 62 15.97 -18.84 -17.08
C ASN A 62 14.90 -18.30 -18.04
N HIS A 63 14.22 -17.22 -17.66
CA HIS A 63 13.28 -16.49 -18.49
C HIS A 63 12.96 -15.12 -17.84
N PRO A 64 12.92 -13.99 -18.58
CA PRO A 64 12.56 -12.67 -18.01
C PRO A 64 11.24 -12.71 -17.22
N GLN A 65 10.28 -13.51 -17.69
CA GLN A 65 8.95 -13.70 -17.07
C GLN A 65 8.95 -14.58 -15.80
N VAL A 66 10.05 -15.25 -15.46
CA VAL A 66 10.14 -16.16 -14.29
C VAL A 66 10.56 -15.41 -13.02
N VAL A 67 10.90 -14.11 -13.11
CA VAL A 67 11.14 -13.24 -11.95
C VAL A 67 9.83 -13.06 -11.17
N LYS A 68 9.61 -13.92 -10.17
CA LYS A 68 8.38 -13.97 -9.38
C LYS A 68 8.21 -12.68 -8.56
N GLY A 69 7.02 -12.08 -8.65
CA GLY A 69 6.56 -11.01 -7.75
C GLY A 69 6.73 -9.57 -8.24
N GLN A 70 7.42 -9.32 -9.37
CA GLN A 70 7.54 -7.96 -9.92
C GLN A 70 6.54 -7.68 -11.07
N PHE A 71 6.07 -8.71 -11.79
CA PHE A 71 5.24 -8.51 -13.00
C PHE A 71 4.05 -9.48 -13.20
N LEU A 72 3.89 -10.56 -12.42
CA LEU A 72 2.80 -11.54 -12.66
C LEU A 72 2.17 -12.10 -11.37
N SER A 73 0.83 -12.17 -11.37
CA SER A 73 0.05 -13.15 -10.63
C SER A 73 0.07 -14.48 -11.40
N VAL A 74 0.05 -15.60 -10.69
CA VAL A 74 0.30 -16.98 -11.19
C VAL A 74 -0.62 -17.44 -12.34
N HIS A 75 -1.65 -16.66 -12.71
CA HIS A 75 -2.74 -17.10 -13.59
C HIS A 75 -2.96 -16.35 -14.93
N LYS A 76 -1.98 -15.62 -15.50
CA LYS A 76 -2.16 -15.00 -16.85
C LYS A 76 -1.05 -15.31 -17.86
N LYS A 77 -1.48 -15.38 -19.14
CA LYS A 77 -0.74 -15.71 -20.37
C LYS A 77 0.61 -14.97 -20.51
N THR A 78 1.53 -15.61 -21.23
CA THR A 78 2.83 -15.10 -21.70
C THR A 78 2.78 -13.62 -22.09
N MET A 79 3.62 -12.80 -21.45
CA MET A 79 3.73 -11.34 -21.66
C MET A 79 4.57 -11.04 -22.91
N THR A 80 4.05 -10.26 -23.86
CA THR A 80 4.81 -9.87 -25.07
C THR A 80 5.84 -8.77 -24.75
N MET A 81 6.79 -8.53 -25.66
CA MET A 81 7.83 -7.50 -25.47
C MET A 81 7.24 -6.09 -25.39
N GLU A 82 6.11 -5.83 -26.05
CA GLU A 82 5.37 -4.58 -25.93
C GLU A 82 4.80 -4.39 -24.52
N MET A 83 4.21 -5.45 -23.94
CA MET A 83 3.69 -5.42 -22.57
C MET A 83 4.82 -5.23 -21.53
N LEU A 84 6.01 -5.79 -21.78
CA LEU A 84 7.19 -5.55 -20.93
C LEU A 84 7.61 -4.07 -20.99
N LEU A 85 7.71 -3.49 -22.18
CA LEU A 85 8.07 -2.09 -22.36
C LEU A 85 7.04 -1.15 -21.71
N GLU A 86 5.74 -1.41 -21.88
CA GLU A 86 4.68 -0.65 -21.20
C GLU A 86 4.81 -0.71 -19.67
N ASN A 87 5.11 -1.89 -19.11
CA ASN A 87 5.30 -2.05 -17.68
C ASN A 87 6.55 -1.34 -17.18
N LEU A 88 7.65 -1.34 -17.95
CA LEU A 88 8.86 -0.58 -17.62
C LEU A 88 8.61 0.93 -17.67
N ILE A 89 7.82 1.42 -18.64
CA ILE A 89 7.40 2.82 -18.71
C ILE A 89 6.57 3.17 -17.47
N LYS A 90 5.58 2.35 -17.12
CA LYS A 90 4.74 2.57 -15.91
C LYS A 90 5.58 2.59 -14.64
N LYS A 91 6.48 1.61 -14.45
CA LYS A 91 7.37 1.54 -13.28
C LYS A 91 8.29 2.77 -13.21
N THR A 92 8.93 3.14 -14.32
CA THR A 92 9.84 4.30 -14.36
C THR A 92 9.09 5.61 -14.15
N LYS A 93 7.84 5.72 -14.63
CA LYS A 93 6.97 6.87 -14.35
C LYS A 93 6.66 6.99 -12.85
N LEU A 94 6.30 5.89 -12.19
CA LEU A 94 6.06 5.88 -10.74
C LEU A 94 7.32 6.26 -9.95
N GLU A 95 8.50 5.81 -10.38
CA GLU A 95 9.77 6.21 -9.76
C GLU A 95 10.08 7.70 -9.95
N ALA A 96 9.76 8.27 -11.11
CA ALA A 96 9.89 9.71 -11.34
C ALA A 96 8.89 10.51 -10.48
N GLU A 97 7.65 10.04 -10.35
CA GLU A 97 6.64 10.62 -9.45
C GLU A 97 7.11 10.59 -7.98
N GLU A 98 7.71 9.48 -7.54
CA GLU A 98 8.28 9.35 -6.20
C GLU A 98 9.47 10.30 -5.97
N ALA A 99 10.41 10.37 -6.91
CA ALA A 99 11.55 11.30 -6.81
C ALA A 99 11.07 12.76 -6.78
N HIS A 100 10.04 13.11 -7.56
CA HIS A 100 9.42 14.44 -7.51
C HIS A 100 8.74 14.71 -6.17
N ARG A 101 8.05 13.72 -5.60
CA ARG A 101 7.43 13.81 -4.27
C ARG A 101 8.47 14.09 -3.18
N LEU A 102 9.62 13.44 -3.22
CA LEU A 102 10.72 13.68 -2.26
C LEU A 102 11.36 15.05 -2.44
N LEU A 103 11.54 15.51 -3.69
CA LEU A 103 12.05 16.84 -3.99
C LEU A 103 11.11 17.93 -3.44
N VAL A 104 9.83 17.84 -3.76
CA VAL A 104 8.81 18.79 -3.29
C VAL A 104 8.70 18.76 -1.76
N SER A 105 8.71 17.58 -1.13
CA SER A 105 8.72 17.43 0.33
C SER A 105 9.89 18.20 0.96
N SER A 106 11.10 17.99 0.43
CA SER A 106 12.32 18.62 0.95
C SER A 106 12.27 20.15 0.82
N MET A 107 11.78 20.65 -0.31
CA MET A 107 11.61 22.08 -0.56
C MET A 107 10.56 22.72 0.35
N ASN A 108 9.41 22.06 0.55
CA ASN A 108 8.38 22.53 1.48
C ASN A 108 8.89 22.57 2.92
N GLY A 109 9.66 21.55 3.33
CA GLY A 109 10.34 21.55 4.62
C GLY A 109 11.34 22.70 4.77
N LEU A 110 12.16 22.97 3.75
CA LEU A 110 13.10 24.10 3.75
C LEU A 110 12.40 25.46 3.84
N ALA A 111 11.30 25.63 3.10
CA ALA A 111 10.47 26.84 3.20
C ALA A 111 9.91 27.01 4.62
N GLY A 112 9.48 25.91 5.27
CA GLY A 112 9.09 25.91 6.68
C GLY A 112 10.20 26.37 7.62
N ILE A 113 11.45 25.96 7.39
CA ILE A 113 12.61 26.40 8.19
C ILE A 113 12.92 27.88 7.94
N HIS A 114 12.86 28.35 6.69
CA HIS A 114 13.02 29.76 6.38
C HIS A 114 11.99 30.64 7.11
N ILE A 115 10.75 30.18 7.21
CA ILE A 115 9.69 30.84 8.01
C ILE A 115 10.07 30.89 9.50
N ILE A 116 10.57 29.78 10.07
CA ILE A 116 11.01 29.73 11.47
C ILE A 116 12.16 30.73 11.72
N ASN A 117 13.06 30.90 10.76
CA ASN A 117 14.18 31.84 10.84
C ASN A 117 13.82 33.28 10.46
N GLU A 118 12.54 33.57 10.17
CA GLU A 118 12.06 34.88 9.67
C GLU A 118 12.69 35.33 8.32
N GLU A 119 13.17 34.36 7.53
CA GLU A 119 13.71 34.54 6.18
C GLU A 119 12.57 34.48 5.14
N TRP A 120 11.67 35.47 5.20
CA TRP A 120 10.40 35.46 4.45
C TRP A 120 10.57 35.40 2.93
N LYS A 121 11.58 36.10 2.39
CA LYS A 121 11.83 36.15 0.95
C LYS A 121 12.28 34.78 0.42
N GLU A 122 13.21 34.14 1.14
CA GLU A 122 13.74 32.82 0.84
C GLU A 122 12.65 31.75 0.91
N ALA A 123 11.72 31.86 1.87
CA ALA A 123 10.55 30.99 1.96
C ALA A 123 9.63 31.12 0.74
N VAL A 124 9.31 32.35 0.33
CA VAL A 124 8.47 32.62 -0.87
C VAL A 124 9.15 32.12 -2.14
N ASP A 125 10.44 32.40 -2.30
CA ASP A 125 11.21 31.95 -3.47
C ASP A 125 11.25 30.42 -3.56
N THR A 126 11.38 29.74 -2.41
CA THR A 126 11.35 28.27 -2.33
C THR A 126 9.98 27.71 -2.72
N TYR A 127 8.87 28.26 -2.20
CA TYR A 127 7.53 27.82 -2.60
C TYR A 127 7.23 28.11 -4.07
N ARG A 128 7.67 29.26 -4.61
CA ARG A 128 7.56 29.57 -6.05
C ARG A 128 8.42 28.63 -6.90
N GLU A 129 9.58 28.20 -6.42
CA GLU A 129 10.40 27.16 -7.05
C GLU A 129 9.67 25.81 -7.10
N VAL A 130 8.96 25.42 -6.03
CA VAL A 130 8.08 24.24 -6.04
C VAL A 130 7.02 24.36 -7.13
N LEU A 131 6.28 25.46 -7.18
CA LEU A 131 5.22 25.66 -8.19
C LEU A 131 5.77 25.64 -9.63
N ARG A 132 6.96 26.18 -9.86
CA ARG A 132 7.66 26.07 -11.15
C ARG A 132 8.03 24.63 -11.47
N SER A 133 8.56 23.89 -10.49
CA SER A 133 8.89 22.47 -10.67
C SER A 133 7.66 21.64 -11.02
N VAL A 134 6.52 21.89 -10.38
CA VAL A 134 5.24 21.22 -10.70
C VAL A 134 4.79 21.51 -12.13
N GLN A 135 4.94 22.74 -12.60
CA GLN A 135 4.59 23.11 -13.98
C GLN A 135 5.53 22.51 -15.03
N ASN A 136 6.84 22.57 -14.78
CA ASN A 136 7.85 22.04 -15.69
C ASN A 136 7.72 20.52 -15.89
N HIS A 137 7.18 19.82 -14.89
CA HIS A 137 7.05 18.37 -14.88
C HIS A 137 5.58 17.91 -14.95
N SER A 138 4.75 18.56 -15.77
CA SER A 138 3.32 18.22 -15.94
C SER A 138 3.04 16.78 -16.43
N ASN A 139 4.07 16.08 -16.95
CA ASN A 139 3.97 14.72 -17.48
C ASN A 139 3.92 13.65 -16.37
N ILE A 140 4.33 14.01 -15.16
CA ILE A 140 4.29 13.16 -13.97
C ILE A 140 3.27 13.72 -12.97
N LYS A 141 2.64 12.84 -12.20
CA LYS A 141 1.70 13.26 -11.16
C LYS A 141 2.45 13.74 -9.93
N THR A 142 2.30 15.01 -9.57
CA THR A 142 2.70 15.50 -8.25
C THR A 142 1.64 15.16 -7.21
N ASP A 143 2.09 14.91 -5.98
CA ASP A 143 1.21 14.75 -4.82
C ASP A 143 0.34 16.02 -4.62
N SER A 144 -0.97 15.84 -4.64
CA SER A 144 -1.94 16.94 -4.47
C SER A 144 -1.84 17.62 -3.11
N LEU A 145 -1.51 16.87 -2.05
CA LEU A 145 -1.42 17.43 -0.70
C LEU A 145 -0.14 18.25 -0.52
N GLN A 146 0.96 17.83 -1.12
CA GLN A 146 2.18 18.65 -1.15
C GLN A 146 2.00 19.93 -1.98
N LYS A 147 1.25 19.84 -3.09
CA LYS A 147 0.85 21.02 -3.86
C LYS A 147 -0.05 21.94 -3.03
N LEU A 148 -1.04 21.38 -2.31
CA LEU A 148 -1.89 22.12 -1.39
C LEU A 148 -1.07 22.84 -0.32
N HIS A 149 -0.12 22.14 0.33
CA HIS A 149 0.79 22.72 1.31
C HIS A 149 1.49 23.97 0.75
N THR A 150 2.07 23.84 -0.45
CA THR A 150 2.83 24.90 -1.11
C THR A 150 1.95 26.13 -1.34
N ILE A 151 0.78 25.93 -1.95
CA ILE A 151 -0.11 27.02 -2.36
C ILE A 151 -0.74 27.70 -1.13
N HIS A 152 -1.19 26.90 -0.16
CA HIS A 152 -1.79 27.42 1.07
C HIS A 152 -0.82 28.30 1.85
N ASN A 153 0.39 27.81 2.10
CA ASN A 153 1.40 28.52 2.89
C ASN A 153 1.98 29.72 2.12
N LEU A 154 2.12 29.62 0.80
CA LEU A 154 2.51 30.77 -0.02
C LEU A 154 1.47 31.89 0.03
N ALA A 155 0.17 31.56 -0.07
CA ALA A 155 -0.90 32.55 0.06
C ALA A 155 -0.88 33.24 1.42
N GLU A 156 -0.73 32.48 2.51
CA GLU A 156 -0.68 33.01 3.87
C GLU A 156 0.49 34.00 4.09
N ILE A 157 1.68 33.71 3.55
CA ILE A 157 2.84 34.59 3.65
C ILE A 157 2.65 35.87 2.84
N LEU A 158 2.06 35.77 1.65
CA LEU A 158 1.82 36.93 0.78
C LEU A 158 0.78 37.87 1.38
N GLU A 159 -0.27 37.35 2.01
CA GLU A 159 -1.29 38.13 2.74
C GLU A 159 -0.70 38.93 3.91
N SER A 160 0.39 38.43 4.50
CA SER A 160 1.09 39.09 5.61
C SER A 160 1.94 40.29 5.18
N ASN A 161 2.09 40.56 3.88
CA ASN A 161 2.75 41.75 3.31
C ASN A 161 4.16 42.05 3.86
N HIS A 162 5.00 41.02 4.03
CA HIS A 162 6.38 41.21 4.46
C HIS A 162 7.21 42.00 3.43
N ARG A 163 8.20 42.77 3.92
CA ARG A 163 9.05 43.62 3.07
C ARG A 163 9.95 42.78 2.16
N GLY A 164 10.13 43.22 0.91
CA GLY A 164 11.09 42.62 -0.03
C GLY A 164 10.54 41.46 -0.87
N ILE A 165 9.23 41.20 -0.80
CA ILE A 165 8.53 40.23 -1.64
C ILE A 165 7.79 40.99 -2.73
N GLU A 166 8.17 40.75 -3.99
CA GLU A 166 7.46 41.31 -5.14
C GLU A 166 6.27 40.40 -5.52
N PRO A 167 5.06 40.97 -5.73
CA PRO A 167 3.90 40.20 -6.14
C PRO A 167 4.05 39.69 -7.58
N THR A 168 3.49 38.52 -7.87
CA THR A 168 3.40 37.95 -9.21
C THR A 168 1.95 37.80 -9.65
N LEU A 169 1.72 37.74 -10.97
CA LEU A 169 0.37 37.57 -11.55
C LEU A 169 -0.37 36.30 -11.11
N ARG A 170 0.34 35.30 -10.55
CA ARG A 170 -0.27 34.06 -10.04
C ARG A 170 -0.65 34.12 -8.57
N ASP A 171 -0.26 35.17 -7.86
CA ASP A 171 -0.46 35.25 -6.42
C ASP A 171 -1.96 35.37 -6.07
N ASP A 172 -2.74 36.04 -6.94
CA ASP A 172 -4.18 36.26 -6.72
C ASP A 172 -5.02 34.97 -6.80
N THR A 173 -4.58 33.95 -7.54
CA THR A 173 -5.35 32.69 -7.74
C THR A 173 -5.03 31.62 -6.70
N LEU A 174 -4.05 31.83 -5.82
CA LEU A 174 -3.55 30.78 -4.91
C LEU A 174 -4.62 30.25 -3.96
N ARG A 175 -5.45 31.13 -3.37
CA ARG A 175 -6.52 30.71 -2.45
C ARG A 175 -7.56 29.84 -3.15
N GLU A 176 -7.96 30.23 -4.35
CA GLU A 176 -8.92 29.48 -5.16
C GLU A 176 -8.35 28.12 -5.58
N GLU A 177 -7.08 28.09 -6.00
CA GLU A 177 -6.39 26.84 -6.34
C GLU A 177 -6.27 25.90 -5.14
N ALA A 178 -5.95 26.42 -3.95
CA ALA A 178 -5.88 25.63 -2.72
C ALA A 178 -7.25 25.06 -2.33
N ALA A 179 -8.31 25.88 -2.38
CA ALA A 179 -9.67 25.45 -2.11
C ALA A 179 -10.14 24.36 -3.10
N ALA A 180 -9.83 24.52 -4.39
CA ALA A 180 -10.16 23.54 -5.42
C ALA A 180 -9.44 22.20 -5.20
N ILE A 181 -8.16 22.21 -4.80
CA ILE A 181 -7.43 20.98 -4.47
C ILE A 181 -8.03 20.29 -3.24
N ARG A 182 -8.33 21.06 -2.18
CA ARG A 182 -8.97 20.56 -0.96
C ARG A 182 -10.32 19.92 -1.25
N GLN A 183 -11.18 20.60 -2.01
CA GLN A 183 -12.48 20.09 -2.42
C GLN A 183 -12.35 18.81 -3.24
N LYS A 184 -11.48 18.82 -4.26
CA LYS A 184 -11.26 17.66 -5.12
C LYS A 184 -10.74 16.43 -4.36
N TYR A 185 -9.92 16.62 -3.34
CA TYR A 185 -9.42 15.53 -2.51
C TYR A 185 -10.53 14.94 -1.62
N LEU A 186 -11.37 15.78 -1.03
CA LEU A 186 -12.39 15.38 -0.06
C LEU A 186 -13.72 14.92 -0.67
N GLN A 187 -14.06 15.36 -1.89
CA GLN A 187 -15.39 15.14 -2.49
C GLN A 187 -15.81 13.66 -2.59
N GLN A 188 -14.86 12.75 -2.78
CA GLN A 188 -15.15 11.33 -2.96
C GLN A 188 -15.64 10.62 -1.68
N TYR A 189 -15.34 11.17 -0.50
CA TYR A 189 -15.63 10.49 0.77
C TYR A 189 -17.11 10.60 1.15
N PRO A 190 -17.75 11.80 1.13
CA PRO A 190 -19.19 11.91 1.36
C PRO A 190 -20.02 11.11 0.35
N GLU A 191 -19.63 11.10 -0.93
CA GLU A 191 -20.30 10.32 -1.98
C GLU A 191 -20.24 8.81 -1.68
N LYS A 192 -19.08 8.32 -1.25
CA LYS A 192 -18.89 6.92 -0.84
C LYS A 192 -19.69 6.57 0.41
N VAL A 193 -19.69 7.44 1.43
CA VAL A 193 -20.47 7.23 2.66
C VAL A 193 -21.97 7.14 2.34
N ALA A 194 -22.50 8.08 1.54
CA ALA A 194 -23.91 8.09 1.14
C ALA A 194 -24.29 6.85 0.30
N ALA A 195 -23.41 6.40 -0.60
CA ALA A 195 -23.63 5.18 -1.37
C ALA A 195 -23.68 3.93 -0.47
N CYS A 196 -22.74 3.81 0.46
CA CYS A 196 -22.72 2.70 1.44
C CYS A 196 -23.93 2.75 2.39
N GLU A 197 -24.35 3.93 2.83
CA GLU A 197 -25.54 4.11 3.67
C GLU A 197 -26.80 3.60 2.96
N LYS A 198 -26.98 3.99 1.69
CA LYS A 198 -28.10 3.50 0.86
C LYS A 198 -28.07 1.98 0.72
N GLU A 199 -26.90 1.38 0.54
CA GLU A 199 -26.76 -0.08 0.48
C GLU A 199 -27.13 -0.75 1.83
N CYS A 200 -26.73 -0.15 2.94
CA CYS A 200 -27.06 -0.64 4.28
C CYS A 200 -28.56 -0.58 4.56
N THR A 201 -29.23 0.53 4.25
CA THR A 201 -30.69 0.67 4.40
C THR A 201 -31.46 -0.38 3.59
N SER A 202 -31.01 -0.67 2.36
CA SER A 202 -31.56 -1.74 1.52
C SER A 202 -31.39 -3.12 2.16
N ASN A 203 -30.22 -3.41 2.73
CA ASN A 203 -29.97 -4.68 3.43
C ASN A 203 -30.84 -4.82 4.68
N THR A 204 -30.99 -3.75 5.46
CA THR A 204 -31.86 -3.74 6.64
C THR A 204 -33.33 -3.96 6.26
N ALA A 205 -33.80 -3.34 5.18
CA ALA A 205 -35.13 -3.59 4.64
C ALA A 205 -35.31 -5.04 4.16
N ALA A 206 -34.28 -5.66 3.57
CA ALA A 206 -34.31 -7.06 3.15
C ALA A 206 -34.41 -8.02 4.34
N VAL A 207 -33.75 -7.71 5.46
CA VAL A 207 -33.91 -8.49 6.71
C VAL A 207 -35.34 -8.36 7.24
N PHE A 208 -35.87 -7.14 7.34
CA PHE A 208 -37.25 -6.92 7.80
C PHE A 208 -38.29 -7.62 6.91
N ALA A 209 -38.13 -7.58 5.59
CA ALA A 209 -39.03 -8.27 4.67
C ALA A 209 -39.01 -9.80 4.84
N LEU A 210 -37.88 -10.38 5.25
CA LEU A 210 -37.81 -11.80 5.60
C LEU A 210 -38.45 -12.10 6.96
N GLU A 211 -38.30 -11.20 7.93
CA GLU A 211 -38.97 -11.30 9.23
C GLU A 211 -40.50 -11.23 9.11
N GLU A 212 -41.04 -10.44 8.17
CA GLU A 212 -42.48 -10.39 7.87
C GLU A 212 -43.03 -11.68 7.26
N ASN A 213 -42.19 -12.51 6.62
CA ASN A 213 -42.58 -13.80 6.06
C ASN A 213 -42.66 -14.92 7.11
N TYR A 214 -42.36 -14.60 8.37
CA TYR A 214 -42.42 -15.54 9.48
C TYR A 214 -43.88 -15.83 9.85
N ILE A 215 -44.27 -17.10 9.86
CA ILE A 215 -45.66 -17.55 9.95
C ILE A 215 -46.12 -17.64 11.41
N SER A 216 -45.32 -18.28 12.27
CA SER A 216 -45.70 -18.58 13.65
C SER A 216 -45.47 -17.39 14.58
N ASN A 217 -46.28 -17.26 15.63
CA ASN A 217 -46.03 -16.28 16.72
C ASN A 217 -44.96 -16.76 17.73
N ILE A 218 -44.48 -18.00 17.58
CA ILE A 218 -43.52 -18.63 18.47
C ILE A 218 -42.24 -18.92 17.67
N GLU A 219 -41.10 -18.74 18.32
CA GLU A 219 -39.79 -19.05 17.75
C GLU A 219 -39.71 -20.55 17.40
N TRP A 220 -39.40 -20.87 16.14
CA TRP A 220 -39.61 -22.20 15.56
C TRP A 220 -38.77 -23.26 16.26
N TRP A 221 -37.58 -22.90 16.75
CA TRP A 221 -36.69 -23.83 17.45
C TRP A 221 -37.26 -24.26 18.80
N LEU A 222 -38.12 -23.46 19.44
CA LEU A 222 -38.76 -23.86 20.70
C LEU A 222 -39.76 -24.97 20.44
N SER A 223 -40.68 -24.76 19.48
CA SER A 223 -41.67 -25.75 19.05
C SER A 223 -41.01 -26.98 18.44
N ALA A 224 -39.96 -26.79 17.63
CA ALA A 224 -39.21 -27.88 17.05
C ALA A 224 -38.55 -28.77 18.10
N LEU A 225 -37.93 -28.17 19.14
CA LEU A 225 -37.33 -28.93 20.23
C LEU A 225 -38.36 -29.70 21.06
N GLU A 226 -39.65 -29.32 21.03
CA GLU A 226 -40.71 -30.08 21.70
C GLU A 226 -40.81 -31.52 21.17
N SER A 227 -40.59 -31.73 19.88
CA SER A 227 -40.59 -33.03 19.21
C SER A 227 -39.37 -33.93 19.47
N PHE A 228 -38.43 -33.49 20.32
CA PHE A 228 -37.21 -34.24 20.66
C PHE A 228 -37.03 -34.42 22.17
N ASP A 229 -36.30 -35.47 22.54
CA ASP A 229 -35.92 -35.81 23.92
C ASP A 229 -34.48 -35.39 24.24
N ASN A 230 -34.05 -35.60 25.49
CA ASN A 230 -32.68 -35.27 25.90
C ASN A 230 -31.60 -36.08 25.14
N GLU A 231 -31.94 -37.22 24.53
CA GLU A 231 -31.03 -37.97 23.64
C GLU A 231 -30.59 -37.15 22.43
N PHE A 232 -31.48 -36.31 21.87
CA PHE A 232 -31.13 -35.40 20.80
C PHE A 232 -30.10 -34.35 21.25
N VAL A 233 -30.21 -33.88 22.50
CA VAL A 233 -29.24 -32.92 23.07
C VAL A 233 -27.85 -33.56 23.17
N ALA A 234 -27.78 -34.84 23.56
CA ALA A 234 -26.53 -35.58 23.56
C ALA A 234 -25.95 -35.73 22.13
N GLU A 235 -26.78 -36.05 21.13
CA GLU A 235 -26.36 -36.14 19.72
C GLU A 235 -25.78 -34.81 19.20
N VAL A 236 -26.48 -33.69 19.46
CA VAL A 236 -26.05 -32.34 19.05
C VAL A 236 -24.73 -31.95 19.72
N ARG A 237 -24.55 -32.29 21.00
CA ARG A 237 -23.29 -32.09 21.72
C ARG A 237 -22.16 -32.88 21.08
N ASP A 238 -22.36 -34.17 20.83
CA ASP A 238 -21.31 -35.03 20.28
C ASP A 238 -20.86 -34.55 18.90
N GLU A 239 -21.79 -34.18 18.03
CA GLU A 239 -21.50 -33.64 16.69
C GLU A 239 -20.72 -32.32 16.77
N LEU A 240 -21.13 -31.39 17.64
CA LEU A 240 -20.57 -30.04 17.67
C LEU A 240 -19.33 -29.90 18.56
N LEU A 241 -19.12 -30.79 19.53
CA LEU A 241 -17.90 -30.93 20.32
C LEU A 241 -16.81 -31.74 19.60
N SER A 242 -17.18 -32.60 18.63
CA SER A 242 -16.22 -33.42 17.86
C SER A 242 -15.02 -32.65 17.26
N PRO A 243 -15.13 -31.37 16.84
CA PRO A 243 -14.00 -30.61 16.31
C PRO A 243 -13.09 -29.99 17.39
N TYR A 244 -13.51 -30.01 18.66
CA TYR A 244 -12.77 -29.44 19.78
C TYR A 244 -11.79 -30.47 20.36
N SER A 245 -10.61 -30.01 20.74
CA SER A 245 -9.71 -30.85 21.54
C SER A 245 -10.25 -30.98 22.97
N ARG A 246 -9.95 -32.08 23.67
CA ARG A 246 -10.39 -32.31 25.07
C ARG A 246 -10.07 -31.16 26.03
N PHE A 247 -9.06 -30.35 25.72
CA PHE A 247 -8.67 -29.18 26.52
C PHE A 247 -9.38 -27.89 26.12
N GLU A 248 -10.11 -27.87 25.00
CA GLU A 248 -10.79 -26.71 24.43
C GLU A 248 -12.32 -26.88 24.37
N GLU A 249 -12.88 -28.03 24.75
CA GLU A 249 -14.32 -28.30 24.78
C GLU A 249 -15.11 -27.25 25.58
N HIS A 250 -14.52 -26.74 26.67
CA HIS A 250 -15.10 -25.68 27.51
C HIS A 250 -15.39 -24.36 26.77
N LYS A 251 -14.85 -24.18 25.56
CA LYS A 251 -15.10 -22.99 24.73
C LYS A 251 -16.38 -23.07 23.92
N CYS A 252 -16.95 -24.27 23.76
CA CYS A 252 -18.19 -24.46 23.02
C CYS A 252 -19.40 -24.11 23.88
N ILE A 253 -20.36 -23.36 23.33
CA ILE A 253 -21.61 -22.98 24.03
C ILE A 253 -22.41 -24.18 24.54
N LEU A 254 -22.22 -25.36 23.93
CA LEU A 254 -22.91 -26.59 24.30
C LEU A 254 -22.26 -27.31 25.48
N TYR A 255 -21.02 -27.01 25.87
CA TYR A 255 -20.29 -27.75 26.91
C TYR A 255 -21.09 -27.95 28.23
N PRO A 256 -21.79 -26.94 28.79
CA PRO A 256 -22.56 -27.12 30.02
C PRO A 256 -24.00 -27.63 29.84
N ILE A 257 -24.45 -27.89 28.59
CA ILE A 257 -25.87 -28.13 28.30
C ILE A 257 -26.23 -29.61 28.34
N GLU A 258 -26.94 -30.07 29.37
CA GLU A 258 -27.30 -31.51 29.50
C GLU A 258 -28.77 -31.81 29.18
N THR A 259 -29.64 -30.79 29.18
CA THR A 259 -31.08 -30.98 29.04
C THR A 259 -31.65 -30.13 27.90
N LYS A 260 -32.78 -30.58 27.36
CA LYS A 260 -33.56 -29.84 26.36
C LYS A 260 -33.95 -28.44 26.84
N LEU A 261 -34.34 -28.31 28.11
CA LEU A 261 -34.70 -27.01 28.70
C LEU A 261 -33.49 -26.07 28.76
N HIS A 262 -32.29 -26.59 29.04
CA HIS A 262 -31.06 -25.79 28.99
C HIS A 262 -30.76 -25.34 27.56
N LEU A 263 -30.89 -26.23 26.58
CA LEU A 263 -30.68 -25.89 25.17
C LEU A 263 -31.66 -24.81 24.68
N GLN A 264 -32.95 -24.94 25.01
CA GLN A 264 -33.97 -23.93 24.69
C GLN A 264 -33.63 -22.55 25.28
N ARG A 265 -33.20 -22.51 26.55
CA ARG A 265 -32.82 -21.25 27.22
C ARG A 265 -31.58 -20.62 26.59
N VAL A 266 -30.55 -21.41 26.30
CA VAL A 266 -29.31 -20.93 25.67
C VAL A 266 -29.60 -20.36 24.29
N LEU A 267 -30.31 -21.10 23.43
CA LEU A 267 -30.67 -20.60 22.10
C LEU A 267 -31.48 -19.30 22.16
N ASN A 268 -32.47 -19.22 23.05
CA ASN A 268 -33.28 -18.00 23.18
C ASN A 268 -32.46 -16.80 23.69
N ASN A 269 -31.52 -17.02 24.63
CA ASN A 269 -30.63 -15.98 25.12
C ASN A 269 -29.64 -15.51 24.05
N GLU A 270 -29.02 -16.44 23.31
CA GLU A 270 -28.09 -16.10 22.21
C GLU A 270 -28.80 -15.35 21.09
N MET A 271 -30.03 -15.76 20.72
CA MET A 271 -30.80 -15.04 19.70
C MET A 271 -31.24 -13.63 20.15
N LYS A 272 -31.61 -13.47 21.43
CA LYS A 272 -31.90 -12.13 22.00
C LYS A 272 -30.65 -11.25 22.02
N LYS A 273 -29.51 -11.80 22.45
CA LYS A 273 -28.22 -11.11 22.45
C LYS A 273 -27.83 -10.66 21.05
N MET A 274 -27.95 -11.55 20.06
CA MET A 274 -27.64 -11.25 18.66
C MET A 274 -28.52 -10.13 18.10
N ARG A 275 -29.83 -10.13 18.40
CA ARG A 275 -30.75 -9.04 18.00
C ARG A 275 -30.38 -7.69 18.64
N GLN A 276 -30.07 -7.70 19.94
CA GLN A 276 -29.66 -6.49 20.66
C GLN A 276 -28.36 -5.91 20.09
N GLN A 277 -27.35 -6.76 19.87
CA GLN A 277 -26.05 -6.35 19.30
C GLN A 277 -26.20 -5.82 17.87
N ARG A 278 -27.08 -6.42 17.06
CA ARG A 278 -27.45 -5.88 15.74
C ARG A 278 -28.02 -4.47 15.85
N ASP A 279 -28.98 -4.25 16.74
CA ASP A 279 -29.62 -2.95 16.92
C ASP A 279 -28.63 -1.89 17.42
N ASP A 280 -27.75 -2.25 18.34
CA ASP A 280 -26.72 -1.35 18.87
C ASP A 280 -25.70 -0.96 17.81
N MET A 281 -25.26 -1.92 16.97
CA MET A 281 -24.41 -1.65 15.81
C MET A 281 -25.08 -0.67 14.83
N ILE A 282 -26.36 -0.90 14.47
CA ILE A 282 -27.11 -0.06 13.54
C ILE A 282 -27.32 1.35 14.12
N LYS A 283 -27.68 1.48 15.40
CA LYS A 283 -27.85 2.79 16.04
C LYS A 283 -26.53 3.54 16.16
N GLY A 284 -25.44 2.84 16.51
CA GLY A 284 -24.11 3.43 16.62
C GLY A 284 -23.63 4.03 15.30
N ILE A 285 -23.76 3.30 14.20
CA ILE A 285 -23.34 3.81 12.88
C ILE A 285 -24.27 4.90 12.35
N GLN A 286 -25.58 4.81 12.58
CA GLN A 286 -26.52 5.89 12.23
C GLN A 286 -26.22 7.18 13.00
N ASN A 287 -25.77 7.09 14.25
CA ASN A 287 -25.31 8.26 14.99
C ASN A 287 -24.05 8.87 14.36
N LEU A 288 -23.07 8.04 13.96
CA LEU A 288 -21.85 8.53 13.30
C LEU A 288 -22.12 9.23 11.97
N VAL A 289 -23.02 8.70 11.15
CA VAL A 289 -23.34 9.28 9.82
C VAL A 289 -24.12 10.60 9.94
N LYS A 290 -24.90 10.78 11.01
CA LYS A 290 -25.62 12.04 11.28
C LYS A 290 -24.70 13.18 11.71
N LEU A 291 -23.54 12.87 12.27
CA LEU A 291 -22.59 13.88 12.75
C LEU A 291 -21.77 14.44 11.57
N GLU A 292 -21.47 15.74 11.64
CA GLU A 292 -20.53 16.33 10.69
C GLU A 292 -19.14 15.71 10.87
N THR A 293 -18.44 15.46 9.75
CA THR A 293 -17.09 14.87 9.78
C THR A 293 -16.14 15.69 10.65
N SER A 294 -16.24 17.02 10.61
CA SER A 294 -15.45 17.97 11.43
C SER A 294 -15.55 17.66 12.93
N ALA A 295 -16.75 17.36 13.45
CA ALA A 295 -16.98 17.08 14.86
C ALA A 295 -16.36 15.74 15.30
N LEU A 296 -16.10 14.82 14.36
CA LEU A 296 -15.48 13.52 14.64
C LEU A 296 -13.95 13.57 14.60
N VAL A 297 -13.35 14.56 13.93
CA VAL A 297 -11.90 14.64 13.74
C VAL A 297 -11.16 14.80 15.06
N ASP A 298 -11.58 15.74 15.91
CA ASP A 298 -10.83 16.07 17.13
C ASP A 298 -10.69 14.86 18.06
N GLY A 299 -11.79 14.14 18.31
CA GLY A 299 -11.73 12.90 19.08
C GLY A 299 -10.87 11.81 18.41
N ALA A 300 -10.90 11.71 17.07
CA ALA A 300 -10.09 10.75 16.33
C ALA A 300 -8.57 11.08 16.36
N ILE A 301 -8.22 12.38 16.36
CA ILE A 301 -6.84 12.87 16.51
C ILE A 301 -6.23 12.32 17.80
N ASP A 302 -6.92 12.53 18.92
CA ASP A 302 -6.44 12.14 20.24
C ASP A 302 -6.48 10.62 20.46
N CYS A 303 -7.41 9.92 19.79
CA CYS A 303 -7.62 8.48 19.95
C CYS A 303 -6.64 7.61 19.14
N HIS A 304 -6.65 7.72 17.81
CA HIS A 304 -5.99 6.73 16.94
C HIS A 304 -5.28 7.31 15.72
N LEU A 305 -5.50 8.58 15.37
CA LEU A 305 -4.77 9.22 14.26
C LEU A 305 -3.40 9.72 14.74
N ARG A 306 -3.37 10.50 15.83
CA ARG A 306 -2.14 11.12 16.36
C ARG A 306 -2.11 11.11 17.90
N PRO A 307 -2.31 9.94 18.56
CA PRO A 307 -2.35 9.86 20.02
C PRO A 307 -1.00 10.24 20.64
N MET A 308 -1.03 11.14 21.62
CA MET A 308 0.16 11.51 22.40
C MET A 308 0.34 10.69 23.68
N GLU A 309 -0.77 10.17 24.21
CA GLU A 309 -0.82 9.37 25.44
C GLU A 309 -0.65 7.87 25.14
N ASN A 310 -0.17 7.12 26.13
CA ASN A 310 -0.04 5.67 26.01
C ASN A 310 -1.41 4.96 26.01
N GLU A 311 -2.37 5.53 26.74
CA GLU A 311 -3.76 5.08 26.88
C GLU A 311 -4.67 6.23 26.40
N PRO A 312 -4.81 6.42 25.08
CA PRO A 312 -5.56 7.55 24.56
C PRO A 312 -7.06 7.38 24.84
N PRO A 313 -7.80 8.49 24.99
CA PRO A 313 -9.24 8.44 25.14
C PRO A 313 -9.88 7.82 23.89
N GLN A 314 -10.94 7.04 24.08
CA GLN A 314 -11.64 6.39 22.98
C GLN A 314 -12.57 7.37 22.26
N CYS A 315 -12.42 7.51 20.94
CA CYS A 315 -13.33 8.32 20.14
C CYS A 315 -14.61 7.58 19.78
N LEU A 316 -15.64 8.31 19.36
CA LEU A 316 -16.93 7.74 18.94
C LEU A 316 -16.81 6.68 17.83
N ILE A 317 -15.84 6.83 16.91
CA ILE A 317 -15.64 5.87 15.82
C ILE A 317 -15.15 4.53 16.37
N CYS A 318 -14.20 4.56 17.31
CA CYS A 318 -13.67 3.38 17.98
C CYS A 318 -14.68 2.78 18.95
N ALA A 319 -15.44 3.59 19.69
CA ALA A 319 -16.52 3.10 20.54
C ALA A 319 -17.60 2.37 19.72
N THR A 320 -17.99 2.92 18.56
CA THR A 320 -18.93 2.22 17.66
C THR A 320 -18.35 0.94 17.08
N HIS A 321 -17.02 0.85 16.92
CA HIS A 321 -16.35 -0.37 16.44
C HIS A 321 -16.53 -1.52 17.45
N GLU A 322 -16.56 -1.27 18.75
CA GLU A 322 -16.80 -2.31 19.76
C GLU A 322 -18.14 -3.04 19.54
N PHE A 323 -19.20 -2.32 19.15
CA PHE A 323 -20.48 -2.96 18.80
C PHE A 323 -20.38 -3.93 17.61
N PHE A 324 -19.49 -3.65 16.66
CA PHE A 324 -19.22 -4.60 15.57
C PHE A 324 -18.48 -5.82 16.07
N GLU A 325 -17.51 -5.67 16.97
CA GLU A 325 -16.75 -6.80 17.51
C GLU A 325 -17.65 -7.73 18.33
N ASP A 326 -18.48 -7.14 19.18
CA ASP A 326 -19.48 -7.85 19.99
C ASP A 326 -20.48 -8.63 19.12
N TYR A 327 -20.98 -8.02 18.04
CA TYR A 327 -21.91 -8.68 17.12
C TYR A 327 -21.22 -9.71 16.22
N GLU A 328 -19.98 -9.45 15.80
CA GLU A 328 -19.20 -10.39 14.97
C GLU A 328 -18.95 -11.70 15.71
N GLU A 329 -18.65 -11.64 17.01
CA GLU A 329 -18.42 -12.80 17.87
C GLU A 329 -19.66 -13.70 18.03
N THR A 330 -20.87 -13.15 17.96
CA THR A 330 -22.11 -13.94 18.03
C THR A 330 -22.61 -14.41 16.68
N LEU A 331 -22.42 -13.60 15.63
CA LEU A 331 -22.91 -13.88 14.28
C LEU A 331 -22.02 -14.88 13.51
N PHE A 332 -20.71 -14.91 13.79
CA PHE A 332 -19.75 -15.75 13.08
C PHE A 332 -18.96 -16.67 14.04
N SER A 333 -18.42 -17.78 13.50
CA SER A 333 -17.45 -18.58 14.25
C SER A 333 -16.05 -17.98 14.13
N MET A 334 -15.51 -17.53 15.27
CA MET A 334 -14.16 -16.98 15.33
C MET A 334 -13.18 -18.05 15.82
N LYS A 335 -12.45 -18.69 14.90
CA LYS A 335 -11.22 -19.40 15.27
C LYS A 335 -10.09 -18.38 15.32
N GLU A 336 -9.61 -18.07 16.51
CA GLU A 336 -8.31 -17.40 16.63
C GLU A 336 -7.28 -18.26 15.90
N LEU A 337 -6.71 -17.73 14.81
CA LEU A 337 -5.47 -18.27 14.29
C LEU A 337 -4.44 -18.06 15.42
N LYS A 338 -4.20 -19.12 16.21
CA LYS A 338 -2.99 -19.21 17.04
C LYS A 338 -1.87 -18.78 16.11
N HIS A 339 -1.23 -17.66 16.45
CA HIS A 339 -0.15 -17.03 15.70
C HIS A 339 0.67 -18.14 15.05
N SER A 340 0.46 -18.36 13.74
CA SER A 340 1.30 -19.30 13.02
C SER A 340 2.70 -18.76 13.29
N ARG A 341 3.58 -19.57 13.87
CA ARG A 341 4.99 -19.25 13.96
C ARG A 341 5.46 -19.07 12.53
N THR A 342 5.28 -17.86 12.00
CA THR A 342 5.82 -17.43 10.73
C THR A 342 7.31 -17.51 10.92
N THR A 343 7.91 -18.46 10.22
CA THR A 343 9.34 -18.47 9.97
C THR A 343 9.76 -17.07 9.48
N ASP A 344 10.91 -16.59 9.96
CA ASP A 344 11.42 -15.21 9.87
C ASP A 344 11.72 -14.68 8.45
N VAL A 345 10.97 -15.09 7.41
CA VAL A 345 11.21 -14.75 6.01
C VAL A 345 10.18 -13.77 5.44
N SER A 346 9.23 -13.28 6.25
CA SER A 346 8.19 -12.33 5.80
C SER A 346 8.19 -11.00 6.54
N LYS A 347 9.34 -10.58 7.11
CA LYS A 347 9.47 -9.31 7.85
C LYS A 347 10.10 -8.16 7.04
N GLU A 348 10.47 -8.34 5.78
CA GLU A 348 11.21 -7.31 5.02
C GLU A 348 10.33 -6.41 4.11
N THR A 349 9.00 -6.47 4.16
CA THR A 349 8.14 -5.60 3.30
C THR A 349 6.94 -4.92 3.98
N GLU A 350 6.81 -4.91 5.31
CA GLU A 350 5.68 -4.25 5.95
C GLU A 350 6.14 -3.38 7.13
N ASP A 351 6.47 -2.13 6.80
CA ASP A 351 6.45 -0.99 7.70
C ASP A 351 6.17 0.23 6.79
N ILE A 352 5.02 0.91 6.88
CA ILE A 352 4.92 2.22 7.57
C ILE A 352 3.44 2.64 7.85
N LYS A 353 2.42 1.76 7.70
CA LYS A 353 1.00 2.10 8.01
C LYS A 353 0.38 1.34 9.20
N GLU A 354 1.14 0.47 9.84
CA GLU A 354 0.61 -0.57 10.73
C GLU A 354 0.75 -0.27 12.23
N LYS A 355 0.02 0.74 12.74
CA LYS A 355 -0.30 0.77 14.18
C LYS A 355 -1.79 0.86 14.47
N ALA A 356 -2.59 1.47 13.59
CA ALA A 356 -4.04 1.33 13.59
C ALA A 356 -4.52 0.05 12.87
N GLN A 357 -3.69 -0.54 11.99
CA GLN A 357 -4.04 -1.75 11.22
C GLN A 357 -3.77 -3.07 11.96
N ILE A 358 -2.99 -3.07 13.05
CA ILE A 358 -2.63 -4.30 13.79
C ILE A 358 -3.85 -4.95 14.46
N VAL A 359 -4.85 -4.16 14.87
CA VAL A 359 -6.10 -4.71 15.46
C VAL A 359 -6.99 -5.35 14.38
N LEU A 360 -6.91 -4.89 13.12
CA LEU A 360 -7.72 -5.41 12.01
C LEU A 360 -7.15 -6.69 11.40
N PHE A 361 -5.85 -6.98 11.55
CA PHE A 361 -5.22 -8.20 11.00
C PHE A 361 -5.12 -9.38 11.98
N THR A 362 -5.47 -9.21 13.26
CA THR A 362 -5.38 -10.28 14.27
C THR A 362 -6.62 -11.16 14.39
N ARG A 363 -7.75 -10.79 13.78
CA ARG A 363 -8.99 -11.59 13.75
C ARG A 363 -9.38 -12.02 12.33
N LYS A 364 -8.49 -12.71 11.60
CA LYS A 364 -8.91 -13.52 10.44
C LYS A 364 -9.54 -14.82 10.92
N GLY A 365 -10.68 -14.72 11.60
CA GLY A 365 -11.59 -15.84 11.77
C GLY A 365 -12.12 -16.23 10.40
N ASN A 366 -12.25 -17.51 10.13
CA ASN A 366 -13.04 -17.95 8.98
C ASN A 366 -14.46 -17.38 9.22
N TRP A 367 -15.02 -16.54 8.34
CA TRP A 367 -16.41 -16.04 8.43
C TRP A 367 -17.42 -17.18 8.21
N GLY A 368 -17.30 -18.23 9.00
CA GLY A 368 -18.09 -19.43 9.00
C GLY A 368 -19.26 -19.29 9.96
N GLN A 369 -20.12 -20.31 9.95
CA GLN A 369 -21.34 -20.38 10.73
C GLN A 369 -21.02 -20.34 12.23
N SER A 370 -21.69 -19.45 12.98
CA SER A 370 -21.57 -19.43 14.44
C SER A 370 -22.04 -20.74 15.07
N GLU A 371 -21.67 -20.98 16.32
CA GLU A 371 -22.11 -22.19 17.02
C GLU A 371 -23.64 -22.28 17.12
N THR A 372 -24.30 -21.15 17.42
CA THR A 372 -25.76 -21.03 17.44
C THR A 372 -26.37 -21.37 16.07
N GLU A 373 -25.81 -20.86 14.98
CA GLU A 373 -26.28 -21.19 13.63
C GLU A 373 -26.08 -22.68 13.31
N ARG A 374 -24.95 -23.27 13.69
CA ARG A 374 -24.68 -24.72 13.48
C ARG A 374 -25.72 -25.57 14.19
N ILE A 375 -26.09 -25.23 15.43
CA ILE A 375 -27.16 -25.91 16.18
C ILE A 375 -28.49 -25.78 15.44
N LEU A 376 -28.87 -24.57 15.01
CA LEU A 376 -30.14 -24.33 14.33
C LEU A 376 -30.22 -25.07 12.98
N ARG A 377 -29.12 -25.11 12.20
CA ARG A 377 -29.06 -25.87 10.94
C ARG A 377 -29.17 -27.38 11.18
N TYR A 378 -28.53 -27.88 12.24
CA TYR A 378 -28.64 -29.29 12.62
C TYR A 378 -30.07 -29.63 13.05
N LEU A 379 -30.68 -28.79 13.88
CA LEU A 379 -32.08 -28.93 14.32
C LEU A 379 -33.03 -28.94 13.11
N GLN A 380 -32.92 -27.97 12.19
CA GLN A 380 -33.73 -27.96 10.97
C GLN A 380 -33.64 -29.27 10.20
N THR A 381 -32.42 -29.79 10.01
CA THR A 381 -32.18 -31.04 9.26
C THR A 381 -32.92 -32.22 9.92
N LYS A 382 -32.96 -32.26 11.24
CA LYS A 382 -33.56 -33.35 12.03
C LYS A 382 -35.07 -33.20 12.22
N CYS A 383 -35.60 -31.98 12.10
CA CYS A 383 -37.03 -31.68 12.18
C CYS A 383 -37.80 -32.05 10.92
N LEU A 384 -37.13 -32.30 9.78
CA LEU A 384 -37.80 -32.65 8.53
C LEU A 384 -38.72 -33.86 8.72
N GLY A 385 -40.03 -33.66 8.53
CA GLY A 385 -41.06 -34.69 8.69
C GLY A 385 -41.46 -35.02 10.13
N LYS A 386 -40.93 -34.31 11.14
CA LYS A 386 -41.27 -34.49 12.57
C LYS A 386 -42.01 -33.31 13.20
N VAL A 387 -42.10 -32.19 12.48
CA VAL A 387 -42.78 -30.96 12.90
C VAL A 387 -43.78 -30.54 11.83
N ASP A 388 -44.71 -29.66 12.20
CA ASP A 388 -45.68 -29.10 11.25
C ASP A 388 -45.00 -28.34 10.11
N GLU A 389 -45.64 -28.33 8.95
CA GLU A 389 -45.10 -27.69 7.74
C GLU A 389 -44.82 -26.20 7.94
N GLU A 390 -45.64 -25.52 8.76
CA GLU A 390 -45.48 -24.11 9.13
C GLU A 390 -44.17 -23.88 9.92
N ILE A 391 -43.91 -24.69 10.96
CA ILE A 391 -42.69 -24.61 11.77
C ILE A 391 -41.45 -24.90 10.90
N TYR A 392 -41.56 -25.86 9.98
CA TYR A 392 -40.47 -26.17 9.07
C TYR A 392 -40.19 -25.02 8.07
N LYS A 393 -41.23 -24.37 7.54
CA LYS A 393 -41.08 -23.15 6.71
C LYS A 393 -40.43 -22.01 7.48
N ASP A 394 -40.85 -21.77 8.73
CA ASP A 394 -40.25 -20.76 9.59
C ASP A 394 -38.76 -21.01 9.84
N SER A 395 -38.34 -22.28 9.96
CA SER A 395 -36.91 -22.62 10.06
C SER A 395 -36.13 -22.22 8.81
N GLN A 396 -36.71 -22.36 7.61
CA GLN A 396 -36.06 -21.98 6.35
C GLN A 396 -35.95 -20.45 6.26
N THR A 397 -37.03 -19.74 6.56
CA THR A 397 -37.05 -18.27 6.61
C THR A 397 -36.03 -17.76 7.63
N HIS A 398 -35.94 -18.35 8.81
CA HIS A 398 -35.00 -17.95 9.85
C HIS A 398 -33.52 -18.09 9.42
N LEU A 399 -33.17 -19.18 8.73
CA LEU A 399 -31.81 -19.33 8.21
C LEU A 399 -31.50 -18.33 7.09
N GLN A 400 -32.50 -17.96 6.27
CA GLN A 400 -32.36 -16.89 5.29
C GLN A 400 -32.16 -15.52 5.96
N ILE A 401 -32.86 -15.27 7.07
CA ILE A 401 -32.67 -14.07 7.91
C ILE A 401 -31.23 -14.01 8.42
N LEU A 402 -30.68 -15.11 8.97
CA LEU A 402 -29.28 -15.15 9.42
C LEU A 402 -28.28 -14.86 8.28
N ASP A 403 -28.50 -15.43 7.09
CA ASP A 403 -27.63 -15.17 5.95
C ASP A 403 -27.76 -13.72 5.43
N ALA A 404 -28.96 -13.13 5.48
CA ALA A 404 -29.18 -11.71 5.20
C ALA A 404 -28.51 -10.79 6.24
N MET A 405 -28.60 -11.13 7.53
CA MET A 405 -27.93 -10.43 8.64
C MET A 405 -26.40 -10.43 8.50
N LYS A 406 -25.79 -11.53 8.03
CA LYS A 406 -24.35 -11.56 7.71
C LYS A 406 -23.97 -10.63 6.56
N LYS A 407 -24.80 -10.54 5.53
CA LYS A 407 -24.60 -9.61 4.42
C LYS A 407 -24.76 -8.16 4.89
N GLU A 408 -25.77 -7.91 5.71
CA GLU A 408 -26.01 -6.63 6.37
C GLU A 408 -24.81 -6.19 7.20
N PHE A 409 -24.31 -7.04 8.11
CA PHE A 409 -23.11 -6.77 8.92
C PHE A 409 -21.92 -6.32 8.07
N LYS A 410 -21.61 -7.06 6.98
CA LYS A 410 -20.48 -6.73 6.10
C LYS A 410 -20.63 -5.35 5.47
N ASN A 411 -21.83 -5.00 5.04
CA ASN A 411 -22.09 -3.69 4.42
C ASN A 411 -22.02 -2.56 5.45
N TYR A 412 -22.55 -2.76 6.67
CA TYR A 412 -22.38 -1.79 7.75
C TYR A 412 -20.91 -1.63 8.16
N ARG A 413 -20.12 -2.70 8.11
CA ARG A 413 -18.67 -2.63 8.37
C ARG A 413 -17.94 -1.80 7.31
N ILE A 414 -18.34 -1.92 6.04
CA ILE A 414 -17.85 -1.08 4.94
C ILE A 414 -18.27 0.38 5.14
N LEU A 415 -19.51 0.64 5.60
CA LEU A 415 -19.98 1.99 5.93
C LEU A 415 -19.15 2.61 7.06
N TRP A 416 -18.98 1.90 8.17
CA TRP A 416 -18.11 2.32 9.28
C TRP A 416 -16.70 2.66 8.79
N ARG A 417 -16.12 1.79 7.93
CA ARG A 417 -14.80 2.04 7.36
C ARG A 417 -14.78 3.29 6.47
N SER A 418 -15.85 3.54 5.72
CA SER A 418 -15.96 4.72 4.86
C SER A 418 -16.06 6.02 5.67
N VAL A 419 -16.76 6.00 6.81
CA VAL A 419 -16.78 7.12 7.77
C VAL A 419 -15.38 7.34 8.37
N PHE A 420 -14.72 6.27 8.83
CA PHE A 420 -13.34 6.33 9.33
C PHE A 420 -12.38 6.94 8.29
N ASP A 421 -12.45 6.47 7.04
CA ASP A 421 -11.61 6.96 5.95
C ASP A 421 -11.89 8.44 5.67
N SER A 422 -13.14 8.89 5.74
CA SER A 422 -13.53 10.30 5.57
C SER A 422 -12.92 11.20 6.65
N VAL A 423 -12.97 10.77 7.91
CA VAL A 423 -12.38 11.50 9.05
C VAL A 423 -10.86 11.55 8.95
N SER A 424 -10.25 10.42 8.60
CA SER A 424 -8.80 10.32 8.36
C SER A 424 -8.35 11.23 7.22
N ALA A 425 -9.10 11.27 6.12
CA ALA A 425 -8.79 12.13 4.98
C ALA A 425 -8.91 13.62 5.32
N LEU A 426 -9.88 14.00 6.15
CA LEU A 426 -10.02 15.37 6.62
C LEU A 426 -8.83 15.78 7.51
N ASP A 427 -8.40 14.91 8.42
CA ASP A 427 -7.17 15.13 9.20
C ASP A 427 -5.93 15.22 8.30
N GLU A 428 -5.80 14.34 7.30
CA GLU A 428 -4.68 14.33 6.35
C GLU A 428 -4.57 15.66 5.59
N VAL A 429 -5.70 16.20 5.11
CA VAL A 429 -5.73 17.52 4.44
C VAL A 429 -5.38 18.66 5.40
N ASN A 430 -5.89 18.63 6.63
CA ASN A 430 -5.56 19.62 7.65
C ASN A 430 -4.07 19.58 8.01
N MET A 431 -3.52 18.37 8.14
CA MET A 431 -2.11 18.12 8.38
C MET A 431 -1.22 18.57 7.22
N ALA A 432 -1.66 18.36 5.99
CA ALA A 432 -0.91 18.78 4.80
C ALA A 432 -0.65 20.29 4.78
N THR A 433 -1.57 21.10 5.31
CA THR A 433 -1.39 22.57 5.37
C THR A 433 -0.49 23.04 6.52
N LEU A 434 -0.22 22.20 7.52
CA LEU A 434 0.66 22.58 8.65
C LEU A 434 2.12 22.73 8.22
N ARG A 435 2.82 23.66 8.87
CA ARG A 435 4.26 23.91 8.70
C ARG A 435 5.06 23.30 9.84
N LEU A 436 6.36 23.15 9.60
CA LEU A 436 7.32 22.99 10.69
C LEU A 436 7.19 24.18 11.65
N ARG A 437 7.18 23.90 12.96
CA ARG A 437 7.21 24.92 14.01
C ARG A 437 8.14 24.48 15.13
N LEU A 438 8.65 25.46 15.88
CA LEU A 438 9.39 25.19 17.10
C LEU A 438 8.43 24.72 18.20
N ARG A 439 8.94 23.83 19.06
CA ARG A 439 8.23 23.40 20.27
C ARG A 439 8.06 24.57 21.24
N PHE A 440 6.86 24.73 21.80
CA PHE A 440 6.66 25.66 22.92
C PHE A 440 7.17 25.05 24.23
N LEU A 441 7.56 25.90 25.19
CA LEU A 441 8.17 25.43 26.46
C LEU A 441 7.24 24.52 27.28
N ASP A 442 5.92 24.72 27.18
CA ASP A 442 4.92 23.99 27.96
C ASP A 442 4.33 22.76 27.23
N GLU A 443 4.85 22.42 26.04
CA GLU A 443 4.36 21.28 25.27
C GLU A 443 4.97 19.95 25.72
N ILE A 444 4.12 19.06 26.23
CA ILE A 444 4.50 17.69 26.58
C ILE A 444 4.73 16.90 25.29
N LEU A 445 5.94 16.36 25.11
CA LEU A 445 6.23 15.46 23.99
C LEU A 445 5.44 14.15 24.15
N PRO A 446 4.94 13.56 23.05
CA PRO A 446 4.43 12.19 23.05
C PRO A 446 5.48 11.28 23.68
N GLN A 447 5.14 10.65 24.81
CA GLN A 447 6.05 9.72 25.48
C GLN A 447 6.43 8.65 24.47
N GLN A 448 7.69 8.63 24.03
CA GLN A 448 8.16 7.52 23.21
C GLN A 448 7.99 6.26 24.05
N LYS A 449 7.18 5.31 23.57
CA LYS A 449 7.17 3.95 24.11
C LYS A 449 8.61 3.45 24.07
N LYS A 450 9.33 3.52 25.20
CA LYS A 450 10.58 2.80 25.41
C LYS A 450 10.22 1.32 25.32
N LYS A 451 10.19 0.77 24.11
CA LYS A 451 10.18 -0.68 23.95
C LYS A 451 11.38 -1.19 24.73
N LYS A 452 11.16 -2.12 25.65
CA LYS A 452 12.22 -2.81 26.39
C LYS A 452 13.33 -3.18 25.38
N LYS A 453 14.55 -2.71 25.64
CA LYS A 453 15.74 -2.99 24.84
C LYS A 453 15.85 -4.50 24.59
N SER A 454 15.48 -4.93 23.40
CA SER A 454 15.95 -6.18 22.82
C SER A 454 16.71 -5.80 21.55
N ASN A 455 18.03 -5.94 21.63
CA ASN A 455 19.03 -5.82 20.57
C ASN A 455 19.32 -4.39 20.05
N GLU A 456 20.53 -3.91 20.40
CA GLU A 456 21.13 -2.61 20.03
C GLU A 456 21.43 -2.43 18.52
N ALA A 457 21.14 -3.42 17.67
CA ALA A 457 21.47 -3.37 16.23
C ALA A 457 20.31 -2.90 15.32
N GLU A 458 19.08 -2.79 15.81
CA GLU A 458 17.93 -2.33 15.01
C GLU A 458 17.63 -0.83 15.18
N LEU A 459 18.42 -0.09 15.96
CA LEU A 459 18.15 1.30 16.31
C LEU A 459 18.35 2.30 15.15
N GLU A 460 19.06 1.93 14.09
CA GLU A 460 19.42 2.86 12.99
C GLU A 460 18.42 2.88 11.82
N LYS A 461 17.39 2.02 11.82
CA LYS A 461 16.35 1.99 10.77
C LYS A 461 15.01 2.58 11.20
N GLN A 462 14.98 3.38 12.26
CA GLN A 462 13.90 4.35 12.39
C GLN A 462 14.19 5.46 11.37
N MET A 463 13.52 5.41 10.22
CA MET A 463 13.29 6.63 9.43
C MET A 463 12.75 7.67 10.41
N ASP A 464 13.59 8.63 10.79
CA ASP A 464 13.19 9.80 11.55
C ASP A 464 12.12 10.52 10.73
N VAL A 465 10.86 10.17 10.98
CA VAL A 465 9.71 10.92 10.52
C VAL A 465 9.88 12.28 11.15
N ILE A 466 10.30 13.25 10.34
CA ILE A 466 10.43 14.65 10.76
C ILE A 466 9.05 15.03 11.29
N ARG A 467 8.93 15.20 12.61
CA ARG A 467 7.72 15.75 13.21
C ARG A 467 7.63 17.20 12.79
N TYR A 468 6.40 17.68 12.58
CA TYR A 468 6.16 19.10 12.32
C TYR A 468 6.52 19.98 13.53
N ILE A 469 6.72 19.39 14.70
CA ILE A 469 7.23 20.05 15.91
C ILE A 469 8.72 19.73 16.03
N VAL A 470 9.57 20.75 16.02
CA VAL A 470 11.02 20.65 16.01
C VAL A 470 11.60 21.28 17.28
N GLU A 471 12.60 20.64 17.90
CA GLU A 471 13.36 21.25 18.99
C GLU A 471 14.31 22.32 18.45
N PRO A 472 14.49 23.47 19.14
CA PRO A 472 15.41 24.51 18.68
C PRO A 472 16.84 24.02 18.40
N ALA A 473 17.34 23.05 19.18
CA ALA A 473 18.66 22.46 18.99
C ALA A 473 18.78 21.56 17.75
N GLU A 474 17.65 20.99 17.28
CA GLU A 474 17.60 20.08 16.13
C GLU A 474 17.45 20.83 14.81
N LEU A 475 17.01 22.10 14.84
CA LEU A 475 16.72 22.89 13.65
C LEU A 475 17.89 22.93 12.64
N PRO A 476 19.17 23.15 13.04
CA PRO A 476 20.29 23.15 12.09
C PRO A 476 20.50 21.77 11.44
N HIS A 477 20.28 20.70 12.20
CA HIS A 477 20.40 19.33 11.70
C HIS A 477 19.31 19.04 10.66
N HIS A 478 18.05 19.42 10.95
CA HIS A 478 16.95 19.31 10.00
C HIS A 478 17.20 20.11 8.72
N GLN A 479 17.72 21.34 8.84
CA GLN A 479 18.05 22.16 7.68
C GLN A 479 19.11 21.50 6.80
N LEU A 480 20.16 20.94 7.40
CA LEU A 480 21.21 20.22 6.67
C LEU A 480 20.66 18.97 5.97
N LYS A 481 19.84 18.18 6.67
CA LYS A 481 19.19 16.99 6.13
C LYS A 481 18.33 17.33 4.91
N LEU A 482 17.43 18.30 5.03
CA LEU A 482 16.55 18.71 3.93
C LEU A 482 17.31 19.31 2.74
N LYS A 483 18.43 20.02 2.97
CA LYS A 483 19.32 20.50 1.89
C LYS A 483 19.95 19.32 1.15
N SER A 484 20.44 18.32 1.87
CA SER A 484 20.99 17.09 1.28
C SER A 484 19.92 16.34 0.48
N ASP A 485 18.74 16.14 1.08
CA ASP A 485 17.62 15.42 0.47
C ASP A 485 17.12 16.13 -0.80
N LYS A 486 17.06 17.46 -0.81
CA LYS A 486 16.76 18.26 -2.02
C LYS A 486 17.72 17.91 -3.16
N VAL A 487 19.03 17.93 -2.90
CA VAL A 487 20.05 17.67 -3.94
C VAL A 487 19.96 16.23 -4.47
N VAL A 488 19.78 15.26 -3.58
CA VAL A 488 19.65 13.85 -3.95
C VAL A 488 18.38 13.62 -4.78
N ALA A 489 17.23 14.12 -4.32
CA ALA A 489 15.96 13.96 -4.99
C ALA A 489 15.92 14.68 -6.35
N GLU A 490 16.54 15.85 -6.47
CA GLU A 490 16.66 16.57 -7.74
C GLU A 490 17.47 15.77 -8.78
N ASN A 491 18.58 15.18 -8.35
CA ASN A 491 19.40 14.36 -9.24
C ASN A 491 18.67 13.06 -9.62
N ASP A 492 18.02 12.40 -8.66
CA ASP A 492 17.26 11.18 -8.93
C ASP A 492 16.10 11.46 -9.90
N LEU A 493 15.31 12.50 -9.67
CA LEU A 493 14.23 12.92 -10.57
C LEU A 493 14.74 13.12 -12.00
N ARG A 494 15.88 13.80 -12.15
CA ARG A 494 16.51 14.04 -13.45
C ARG A 494 16.87 12.73 -14.16
N VAL A 495 17.46 11.78 -13.44
CA VAL A 495 17.79 10.45 -13.98
C VAL A 495 16.53 9.68 -14.37
N LYS A 496 15.51 9.65 -13.51
CA LYS A 496 14.25 8.94 -13.77
C LYS A 496 13.47 9.53 -14.94
N LEU A 497 13.44 10.84 -15.08
CA LEU A 497 12.83 11.50 -16.25
C LEU A 497 13.59 11.19 -17.54
N GLY A 498 14.93 11.14 -17.48
CA GLY A 498 15.76 10.68 -18.59
C GLY A 498 15.40 9.24 -18.99
N GLN A 499 15.36 8.32 -18.03
CA GLN A 499 14.96 6.92 -18.28
C GLN A 499 13.54 6.82 -18.86
N LEU A 500 12.60 7.61 -18.33
CA LEU A 500 11.22 7.64 -18.82
C LEU A 500 11.15 8.10 -20.28
N LEU A 501 11.85 9.18 -20.62
CA LEU A 501 11.90 9.70 -21.98
C LEU A 501 12.54 8.70 -22.94
N TYR A 502 13.61 8.01 -22.52
CA TYR A 502 14.24 6.94 -23.29
C TYR A 502 13.26 5.81 -23.61
N LEU A 503 12.57 5.27 -22.60
CA LEU A 503 11.61 4.19 -22.76
C LEU A 503 10.39 4.62 -23.61
N GLN A 504 9.92 5.86 -23.46
CA GLN A 504 8.86 6.42 -24.29
C GLN A 504 9.30 6.56 -25.76
N ASN A 505 10.54 6.99 -26.00
CA ASN A 505 11.08 7.10 -27.35
C ASN A 505 11.27 5.72 -27.98
N LEU A 506 11.74 4.73 -27.22
CA LEU A 506 11.77 3.33 -27.67
C LEU A 506 10.38 2.81 -28.08
N ALA A 507 9.34 3.13 -27.29
CA ALA A 507 7.97 2.74 -27.61
C ALA A 507 7.44 3.39 -28.90
N LYS A 508 7.90 4.60 -29.23
CA LYS A 508 7.56 5.27 -30.50
C LYS A 508 8.25 4.67 -31.72
N THR A 509 9.39 4.00 -31.53
CA THR A 509 10.19 3.46 -32.64
C THR A 509 9.73 2.09 -33.17
N ASP A 510 8.46 1.70 -32.98
CA ASP A 510 7.93 0.37 -33.37
C ASP A 510 8.82 -0.82 -32.94
N PHE A 511 9.48 -0.68 -31.78
CA PHE A 511 10.38 -1.71 -31.26
C PHE A 511 9.61 -3.03 -31.02
N GLY A 512 10.00 -4.09 -31.74
CA GLY A 512 9.32 -5.40 -31.72
C GLY A 512 8.54 -5.75 -33.00
N LYS A 513 8.33 -4.79 -33.91
CA LYS A 513 7.77 -5.02 -35.25
C LYS A 513 8.85 -4.72 -36.30
N ASP A 514 9.51 -5.75 -36.81
CA ASP A 514 10.44 -5.75 -37.95
C ASP A 514 11.09 -4.38 -38.31
N GLY A 515 12.14 -4.00 -37.58
CA GLY A 515 13.14 -3.02 -38.06
C GLY A 515 12.73 -1.54 -38.03
N GLY A 516 12.18 -1.05 -36.91
CA GLY A 516 11.91 0.37 -36.72
C GLY A 516 13.15 1.27 -36.86
N LYS A 517 12.98 2.46 -37.45
CA LYS A 517 14.01 3.52 -37.55
C LYS A 517 13.67 4.64 -36.58
N ASN A 518 14.67 5.25 -35.95
CA ASN A 518 14.47 6.48 -35.20
C ASN A 518 14.41 7.67 -36.19
N PRO A 519 13.25 8.35 -36.34
CA PRO A 519 13.09 9.44 -37.29
C PRO A 519 13.68 10.77 -36.80
N GLU A 520 14.12 10.85 -35.53
CA GLU A 520 14.68 12.09 -34.99
C GLU A 520 16.05 12.43 -35.62
N PRO A 521 16.33 13.72 -35.92
CA PRO A 521 17.64 14.14 -36.39
C PRO A 521 18.65 14.21 -35.24
N CYS A 522 19.90 13.85 -35.51
CA CYS A 522 21.00 14.01 -34.57
C CYS A 522 21.21 15.50 -34.23
N PRO A 523 21.20 15.92 -32.96
CA PRO A 523 21.34 17.34 -32.59
C PRO A 523 22.67 18.01 -33.00
N ILE A 524 23.67 17.21 -33.36
CA ILE A 524 25.03 17.69 -33.70
C ILE A 524 25.21 17.81 -35.21
N CYS A 525 24.90 16.76 -35.96
CA CYS A 525 25.10 16.73 -37.42
C CYS A 525 23.80 16.91 -38.22
N GLN A 526 22.64 16.94 -37.56
CA GLN A 526 21.29 16.98 -38.15
C GLN A 526 20.95 15.82 -39.12
N GLY A 527 21.82 14.82 -39.24
CA GLY A 527 21.53 13.59 -39.98
C GLY A 527 20.53 12.70 -39.25
N GLU A 528 19.79 11.90 -40.00
CA GLU A 528 18.85 10.91 -39.44
C GLU A 528 19.58 9.90 -38.54
N LEU A 529 19.02 9.61 -37.37
CA LEU A 529 19.57 8.61 -36.45
C LEU A 529 19.44 7.18 -37.01
N GLY A 530 18.42 6.94 -37.84
CA GLY A 530 18.27 5.69 -38.59
C GLY A 530 18.12 4.48 -37.67
N GLU A 531 18.91 3.44 -37.91
CA GLU A 531 18.78 2.13 -37.23
C GLU A 531 19.71 1.99 -36.02
N LYS A 532 20.73 2.85 -35.92
CA LYS A 532 21.74 2.81 -34.86
C LYS A 532 22.01 4.19 -34.28
N TRP A 533 21.76 4.35 -32.99
CA TRP A 533 22.01 5.60 -32.28
C TRP A 533 22.48 5.37 -30.86
N ALA A 534 23.00 6.40 -30.23
CA ALA A 534 23.39 6.41 -28.83
C ALA A 534 22.48 7.35 -28.04
N VAL A 535 22.17 6.99 -26.80
CA VAL A 535 21.34 7.75 -25.88
C VAL A 535 22.11 7.99 -24.59
N LEU A 536 22.21 9.24 -24.17
CA LEU A 536 22.82 9.62 -22.90
C LEU A 536 21.80 9.47 -21.75
N LEU A 537 22.26 9.56 -20.49
CA LEU A 537 21.37 9.45 -19.32
C LEU A 537 20.25 10.50 -19.29
N CYS A 538 20.46 11.64 -19.94
CA CYS A 538 19.44 12.67 -20.14
C CYS A 538 18.44 12.36 -21.27
N ALA A 539 18.47 11.15 -21.82
CA ALA A 539 17.65 10.68 -22.96
C ALA A 539 17.79 11.42 -24.30
N HIS A 540 18.78 12.30 -24.43
CA HIS A 540 19.11 12.88 -25.73
C HIS A 540 19.83 11.86 -26.61
N SER A 541 19.34 11.74 -27.85
CA SER A 541 19.82 10.77 -28.84
C SER A 541 20.83 11.40 -29.81
N TYR A 542 21.87 10.65 -30.18
CA TYR A 542 22.94 11.08 -31.09
C TYR A 542 23.31 9.96 -32.07
N CYS A 543 23.75 10.33 -33.27
CA CYS A 543 24.26 9.32 -34.21
C CYS A 543 25.59 8.74 -33.69
N MET A 544 25.92 7.54 -34.14
CA MET A 544 27.12 6.82 -33.68
C MET A 544 28.41 7.59 -33.93
N ASP A 545 28.51 8.33 -35.04
CA ASP A 545 29.71 9.08 -35.38
C ASP A 545 29.91 10.31 -34.50
N CYS A 546 28.82 11.03 -34.20
CA CYS A 546 28.86 12.16 -33.29
C CYS A 546 29.13 11.68 -31.86
N MET A 547 28.54 10.56 -31.45
CA MET A 547 28.79 9.98 -30.13
C MET A 547 30.26 9.54 -29.98
N ARG A 548 30.82 8.85 -30.98
CA ARG A 548 32.24 8.48 -31.01
C ARG A 548 33.14 9.71 -30.90
N SER A 549 32.79 10.78 -31.62
CA SER A 549 33.54 12.05 -31.56
C SER A 549 33.48 12.70 -30.17
N LEU A 550 32.31 12.66 -29.51
CA LEU A 550 32.14 13.17 -28.15
C LEU A 550 32.93 12.35 -27.12
N SER A 551 32.86 11.02 -27.18
CA SER A 551 33.62 10.13 -26.29
C SER A 551 35.13 10.28 -26.45
N ASN A 552 35.60 10.53 -27.68
CA ASN A 552 37.02 10.72 -27.96
C ASN A 552 37.56 12.08 -27.50
N ARG A 553 36.73 13.12 -27.44
CA ARG A 553 37.12 14.45 -26.98
C ARG A 553 37.23 14.54 -25.46
N GLY A 554 36.45 13.75 -24.70
CA GLY A 554 36.47 13.72 -23.24
C GLY A 554 36.09 15.04 -22.56
N PHE A 555 35.88 15.02 -21.24
CA PHE A 555 35.72 16.25 -20.46
C PHE A 555 37.08 16.94 -20.28
N ASN A 556 37.20 18.20 -20.72
CA ASN A 556 38.43 19.01 -20.70
C ASN A 556 39.67 18.37 -21.39
N GLY A 557 39.48 17.40 -22.29
CA GLY A 557 40.58 16.73 -23.02
C GLY A 557 41.41 15.73 -22.21
N LEU A 558 41.10 15.54 -20.92
CA LEU A 558 41.86 14.68 -20.00
C LEU A 558 41.05 13.46 -19.53
N ASP A 559 39.74 13.60 -19.34
CA ASP A 559 38.89 12.51 -18.84
C ASP A 559 37.96 11.97 -19.93
N ARG A 560 38.35 10.83 -20.52
CA ARG A 560 37.56 10.10 -21.54
C ARG A 560 36.42 9.26 -20.94
N SER A 561 36.29 9.24 -19.61
CA SER A 561 35.25 8.45 -18.94
C SER A 561 33.90 9.18 -18.82
N ILE A 562 33.85 10.47 -19.14
CA ILE A 562 32.66 11.32 -19.01
C ILE A 562 32.40 12.08 -20.31
N VAL A 563 31.16 12.05 -20.78
CA VAL A 563 30.68 12.84 -21.92
C VAL A 563 29.63 13.85 -21.45
N LYS A 564 29.77 15.12 -21.85
CA LYS A 564 28.73 16.15 -21.65
C LYS A 564 27.77 16.18 -22.82
N CYS A 565 26.47 16.06 -22.54
CA CYS A 565 25.40 16.22 -23.52
C CYS A 565 25.46 17.60 -24.20
N PRO A 566 25.51 17.71 -25.53
CA PRO A 566 25.50 19.02 -26.21
C PRO A 566 24.21 19.84 -26.05
N ILE A 567 23.09 19.21 -25.69
CA ILE A 567 21.81 19.90 -25.47
C ILE A 567 21.73 20.44 -24.05
N CYS A 568 21.79 19.56 -23.04
CA CYS A 568 21.58 19.95 -21.64
C CYS A 568 22.87 20.08 -20.81
N ARG A 569 24.05 19.84 -21.41
CA ARG A 569 25.38 19.88 -20.76
C ARG A 569 25.59 18.89 -19.62
N GLN A 570 24.65 17.97 -19.40
CA GLN A 570 24.73 16.96 -18.35
C GLN A 570 25.89 15.98 -18.61
N PRO A 571 26.76 15.73 -17.60
CA PRO A 571 27.77 14.69 -17.69
C PRO A 571 27.11 13.30 -17.62
N THR A 572 27.56 12.39 -18.47
CA THR A 572 27.16 10.97 -18.49
C THR A 572 28.44 10.14 -18.52
N GLN A 573 28.57 9.13 -17.67
CA GLN A 573 29.73 8.24 -17.76
C GLN A 573 29.63 7.42 -19.04
N THR A 574 30.76 7.18 -19.72
CA THR A 574 30.79 6.44 -20.99
C THR A 574 30.22 5.03 -20.86
N LYS A 575 30.24 4.44 -19.66
CA LYS A 575 29.64 3.14 -19.32
C LYS A 575 28.11 3.16 -19.24
N GLU A 576 27.52 4.34 -19.03
CA GLU A 576 26.08 4.54 -18.83
C GLU A 576 25.39 4.99 -20.13
N ILE A 577 26.14 5.04 -21.25
CA ILE A 577 25.59 5.40 -22.56
C ILE A 577 24.90 4.17 -23.16
N CYS A 578 23.61 4.32 -23.45
CA CYS A 578 22.82 3.27 -24.07
C CYS A 578 22.96 3.36 -25.60
N TYR A 579 23.52 2.34 -26.22
CA TYR A 579 23.51 2.22 -27.69
C TYR A 579 22.24 1.49 -28.10
N VAL A 580 21.63 1.86 -29.21
CA VAL A 580 20.44 1.23 -29.77
C VAL A 580 20.77 0.75 -31.17
N ASP A 581 20.38 -0.48 -31.50
CA ASP A 581 20.53 -1.10 -32.82
C ASP A 581 19.26 -1.90 -33.12
N THR A 582 18.47 -1.46 -34.10
CA THR A 582 17.15 -2.04 -34.40
C THR A 582 17.21 -3.23 -35.37
N LYS A 583 18.39 -3.56 -35.90
CA LYS A 583 18.60 -4.68 -36.85
C LYS A 583 19.38 -5.86 -36.29
N ALA A 584 19.75 -5.84 -35.01
CA ALA A 584 20.42 -6.98 -34.39
C ALA A 584 19.48 -8.19 -34.37
N ARG A 585 19.62 -9.11 -35.35
CA ARG A 585 18.90 -10.39 -35.39
C ARG A 585 19.47 -11.33 -34.32
N GLU A 586 18.58 -12.02 -33.61
CA GLU A 586 18.89 -13.27 -32.91
C GLU A 586 19.44 -14.27 -33.95
N MET A 587 20.71 -14.66 -33.84
CA MET A 587 21.18 -15.87 -34.51
C MET A 587 20.74 -17.07 -33.66
N GLU A 588 19.50 -17.52 -33.83
CA GLU A 588 19.11 -18.86 -33.41
C GLU A 588 19.79 -19.88 -34.34
N GLU A 589 21.02 -20.29 -33.99
CA GLU A 589 21.54 -21.54 -34.52
C GLU A 589 20.79 -22.69 -33.83
N GLU A 590 19.94 -23.40 -34.57
CA GLU A 590 19.33 -24.67 -34.14
C GLU A 590 20.45 -25.68 -33.78
N VAL A 591 20.76 -25.83 -32.49
CA VAL A 591 21.71 -26.84 -32.03
C VAL A 591 20.96 -28.17 -31.78
N LYS A 592 21.16 -29.14 -32.69
CA LYS A 592 20.89 -30.56 -32.41
C LYS A 592 21.80 -31.02 -31.26
N VAL A 593 21.23 -31.22 -30.07
CA VAL A 593 21.93 -31.81 -28.93
C VAL A 593 22.19 -33.30 -29.22
N SER A 594 23.40 -33.65 -29.67
CA SER A 594 23.84 -35.05 -29.65
C SER A 594 24.29 -35.42 -28.23
N SER A 595 23.53 -36.27 -27.57
CA SER A 595 23.83 -36.77 -26.23
C SER A 595 24.94 -37.82 -26.30
N PHE A 596 26.18 -37.44 -25.99
CA PHE A 596 27.25 -38.39 -25.68
C PHE A 596 27.49 -38.41 -24.16
N TRP A 597 26.79 -39.31 -23.47
CA TRP A 597 27.14 -39.72 -22.11
C TRP A 597 27.56 -41.19 -22.13
N LYS A 598 28.87 -41.45 -22.21
CA LYS A 598 29.45 -42.76 -21.86
C LYS A 598 29.42 -42.90 -20.33
N LYS A 599 28.54 -43.76 -19.80
CA LYS A 599 28.66 -44.29 -18.44
C LYS A 599 29.96 -45.07 -18.32
N LYS A 600 30.91 -44.61 -17.51
CA LYS A 600 31.96 -45.48 -16.95
C LYS A 600 31.35 -46.27 -15.80
N ARG A 601 31.45 -47.59 -15.89
CA ARG A 601 31.30 -48.54 -14.78
C ARG A 601 32.47 -48.40 -13.82
#